data_AF-A0A4R3YI59-F1
#
_entry.id   AF-A0A4R3YI59-F1
#
_cell.length_a   1.000
_cell.length_b   1.000
_cell.length_c   1.000
_cell.angle_alpha   90.00
_cell.angle_beta   90.00
_cell.angle_gamma   90.00
#
_symmetry.space_group_name_H-M   'P 1'
#
loop_
_entity.id
_entity.type
_entity.pdbx_description
1 polymer ?
#
loop_
_entity_poly.entity_id
_entity_poly.type
_entity_poly.pdbx_seq_one_letter_code
_entity_poly.pdbx_strand_id
1 'polypeptide(L)'
;MIMSTVAEPVNEAIGDAVADEVSLLRLLVARGRLKDSDLTRARRLHDESPEGTLTALMARLGLVSERDLADAWSELLALPLLA
;
A
#
# COMPACT_ATOMS: atom_id res chain seq x y z
N MET A 1 26.95 -17.07 27.48
CA MET A 1 25.60 -17.64 27.26
C MET A 1 24.61 -16.80 28.06
N ILE A 2 24.04 -15.78 27.41
CA ILE A 2 22.93 -14.90 27.83
C ILE A 2 22.47 -14.28 26.50
N MET A 3 21.52 -14.91 25.79
CA MET A 3 20.07 -14.65 25.84
C MET A 3 19.72 -13.18 25.52
N SER A 4 18.97 -13.03 24.41
CA SER A 4 17.97 -11.98 24.12
C SER A 4 18.38 -10.78 23.25
N THR A 5 17.80 -10.71 22.04
CA THR A 5 16.95 -9.56 21.70
C THR A 5 15.82 -10.02 20.76
N VAL A 6 14.58 -9.99 21.26
CA VAL A 6 13.34 -10.22 20.51
C VAL A 6 12.94 -8.87 19.92
N ALA A 7 13.58 -8.46 18.82
CA ALA A 7 13.28 -7.19 18.14
C ALA A 7 12.84 -7.37 16.68
N GLU A 8 12.87 -8.60 16.14
CA GLU A 8 12.70 -8.84 14.70
C GLU A 8 11.26 -8.89 14.17
N PRO A 9 10.20 -9.37 14.89
CA PRO A 9 8.93 -9.66 14.20
C PRO A 9 8.16 -8.41 13.76
N VAL A 10 8.32 -7.28 14.47
CA VAL A 10 7.60 -6.04 14.15
C VAL A 10 8.26 -5.32 12.98
N ASN A 11 9.59 -5.32 12.90
CA ASN A 11 10.31 -4.65 11.81
C ASN A 11 10.14 -5.39 10.48
N GLU A 12 10.12 -6.73 10.51
CA GLU A 12 9.88 -7.57 9.33
C GLU A 12 8.44 -7.38 8.80
N ALA A 13 7.44 -7.42 9.68
CA ALA A 13 6.05 -7.17 9.30
C ALA A 13 5.81 -5.76 8.72
N ILE A 14 6.50 -4.74 9.23
CA ILE A 14 6.45 -3.39 8.65
C ILE A 14 7.10 -3.37 7.26
N GLY A 15 8.24 -4.05 7.09
CA GLY A 15 8.92 -4.18 5.81
C GLY A 15 8.06 -4.85 4.75
N ASP A 16 7.40 -5.94 5.10
CA ASP A 16 6.48 -6.68 4.22
C ASP A 16 5.26 -5.83 3.85
N ALA A 17 4.64 -5.16 4.83
CA ALA A 17 3.50 -4.28 4.55
C ALA A 17 3.86 -3.13 3.58
N VAL A 18 5.06 -2.56 3.69
CA VAL A 18 5.55 -1.54 2.75
C VAL A 18 5.84 -2.14 1.38
N ALA A 19 6.43 -3.33 1.31
CA ALA A 19 6.69 -4.03 0.06
C ALA A 19 5.40 -4.41 -0.69
N ASP A 20 4.38 -4.81 0.07
CA ASP A 20 3.05 -5.11 -0.44
C ASP A 20 2.35 -3.84 -0.95
N GLU A 21 2.44 -2.72 -0.21
CA GLU A 21 1.88 -1.45 -0.68
C GLU A 21 2.52 -1.00 -2.01
N VAL A 22 3.84 -1.14 -2.16
CA VAL A 22 4.52 -0.85 -3.44
C VAL A 22 4.03 -1.77 -4.57
N SER A 23 3.85 -3.06 -4.27
CA SER A 23 3.37 -4.05 -5.24
C SER A 23 1.93 -3.77 -5.67
N LEU A 24 1.08 -3.36 -4.74
CA LEU A 24 -0.30 -2.93 -4.99
C LEU A 24 -0.37 -1.74 -5.95
N LEU A 25 0.41 -0.68 -5.69
CA LEU A 25 0.42 0.52 -6.53
C LEU A 25 0.86 0.19 -7.96
N ARG A 26 1.85 -0.68 -8.11
CA ARG A 26 2.28 -1.18 -9.43
C ARG A 26 1.18 -1.98 -10.13
N LEU A 27 0.43 -2.80 -9.40
CA LEU A 27 -0.70 -3.57 -9.93
C LEU A 27 -1.82 -2.64 -10.44
N LEU A 28 -2.15 -1.59 -9.68
CA LEU A 28 -3.18 -0.62 -10.03
C LEU A 28 -2.82 0.17 -11.29
N VAL A 29 -1.55 0.57 -11.44
CA VAL A 29 -1.04 1.22 -12.65
C VAL A 29 -1.09 0.26 -13.84
N ALA A 30 -0.62 -0.98 -13.67
CA ALA A 30 -0.63 -1.97 -14.73
C ALA A 30 -2.04 -2.31 -15.23
N ARG A 31 -3.06 -2.23 -14.37
CA ARG A 31 -4.48 -2.40 -14.73
C ARG A 31 -5.15 -1.14 -15.29
N GLY A 32 -4.45 -0.01 -15.35
CA GLY A 32 -5.01 1.27 -15.74
C GLY A 32 -6.08 1.81 -14.78
N ARG A 33 -6.13 1.30 -13.53
CA ARG A 33 -7.01 1.79 -12.46
C ARG A 33 -6.44 3.04 -11.79
N LEU A 34 -5.15 3.27 -11.96
CA LEU A 34 -4.42 4.42 -11.47
C LEU A 34 -3.48 4.94 -12.56
N LYS A 35 -3.44 6.26 -12.75
CA LYS A 35 -2.49 6.89 -13.69
C LYS A 35 -1.15 7.12 -13.02
N ASP A 36 -0.06 6.97 -13.77
CA ASP A 36 1.30 7.29 -13.30
C ASP A 36 1.44 8.77 -12.85
N SER A 37 0.75 9.68 -13.53
CA SER A 37 0.73 11.11 -13.16
C SER A 37 0.12 11.33 -11.77
N ASP A 38 -0.94 10.59 -11.47
CA ASP A 38 -1.71 10.72 -10.24
C ASP A 38 -0.96 10.07 -9.09
N LEU A 39 -0.30 8.93 -9.35
CA LEU A 39 0.63 8.31 -8.41
C LEU A 39 1.81 9.22 -8.06
N THR A 40 2.43 9.84 -9.07
CA THR A 40 3.55 10.78 -8.85
C THR A 40 3.10 11.98 -8.00
N ARG A 41 1.90 12.51 -8.27
CA ARG A 41 1.33 13.61 -7.50
C ARG A 41 1.03 13.20 -6.05
N ALA A 42 0.39 12.05 -5.85
CA ALA A 42 0.06 11.53 -4.53
C ALA A 42 1.32 11.26 -3.69
N ARG A 43 2.37 10.71 -4.32
CA ARG A 43 3.67 10.48 -3.69
C ARG A 43 4.30 11.76 -3.18
N ARG A 44 4.35 12.81 -4.02
CA ARG A 44 4.87 14.13 -3.60
C ARG A 44 4.10 14.71 -2.42
N LEU A 45 2.77 14.64 -2.47
CA LEU A 45 1.94 15.14 -1.37
C LEU A 45 2.16 14.34 -0.08
N HIS A 46 2.33 13.02 -0.19
CA HIS A 46 2.64 12.18 0.96
C HIS A 46 4.04 12.44 1.52
N ASP A 47 5.03 12.71 0.66
CA ASP A 47 6.39 13.07 1.09
C ASP A 47 6.41 14.44 1.80
N GLU A 48 5.59 15.40 1.35
CA GLU A 48 5.42 16.72 1.97
C GLU A 48 4.65 16.65 3.30
N SER A 49 3.76 15.68 3.46
CA SER A 49 2.94 15.49 4.67
C SER A 49 2.64 14.00 4.86
N PRO A 50 3.58 13.25 5.51
CA PRO A 50 3.45 11.82 5.69
C PRO A 50 2.42 11.51 6.79
N GLU A 51 1.16 11.51 6.40
CA GLU A 51 0.03 11.07 7.23
C GLU A 51 -0.53 9.75 6.67
N GLY A 52 -0.57 8.72 7.51
CA GLY A 52 -1.15 7.41 7.16
C GLY A 52 -0.39 6.70 6.04
N THR A 53 -1.09 5.87 5.27
CA THR A 53 -0.54 5.16 4.11
C THR A 53 -0.81 5.94 2.83
N LEU A 54 0.05 5.76 1.82
CA LEU A 54 -0.14 6.40 0.51
C LEU A 54 -1.46 5.95 -0.13
N THR A 55 -1.79 4.67 -0.02
CA THR A 55 -3.07 4.10 -0.49
C THR A 55 -4.29 4.76 0.16
N ALA A 56 -4.26 5.03 1.47
CA ALA A 56 -5.34 5.73 2.17
C ALA A 56 -5.49 7.19 1.70
N LEU A 57 -4.36 7.89 1.48
CA LEU A 57 -4.36 9.22 0.90
C LEU A 57 -5.00 9.22 -0.49
N MET A 58 -4.66 8.24 -1.33
CA MET A 58 -5.17 8.15 -2.70
C MET A 58 -6.68 7.89 -2.75
N ALA A 59 -7.20 7.04 -1.86
CA ALA A 59 -8.64 6.84 -1.69
C ALA A 59 -9.35 8.14 -1.28
N ARG A 60 -8.79 8.85 -0.29
CA ARG A 60 -9.33 10.14 0.20
C ARG A 60 -9.35 11.23 -0.88
N LEU A 61 -8.36 11.23 -1.77
CA LEU A 61 -8.28 12.17 -2.89
C LEU A 61 -9.15 11.77 -4.09
N GLY A 62 -9.78 10.59 -4.05
CA GLY A 62 -10.58 10.07 -5.16
C GLY A 62 -9.76 9.66 -6.39
N LEU A 63 -8.45 9.41 -6.23
CA LEU A 63 -7.56 8.99 -7.32
C LEU A 63 -7.69 7.50 -7.63
N VAL A 64 -8.19 6.72 -6.67
CA VAL A 64 -8.51 5.30 -6.82
C VAL A 64 -9.74 5.01 -5.96
N SER A 65 -10.61 4.12 -6.41
CA SER A 65 -11.78 3.74 -5.60
C SER A 65 -11.39 2.76 -4.50
N GLU A 66 -12.10 2.79 -3.37
CA GLU A 66 -11.91 1.80 -2.29
C GLU A 66 -12.15 0.38 -2.78
N ARG A 67 -13.06 0.21 -3.75
CA ARG A 67 -13.34 -1.08 -4.39
C ARG A 67 -12.14 -1.58 -5.19
N ASP A 68 -11.54 -0.73 -6.02
CA ASP A 68 -10.35 -1.10 -6.80
C ASP A 68 -9.17 -1.42 -5.88
N LEU A 69 -9.02 -0.69 -4.76
CA LEU A 69 -8.03 -1.00 -3.74
C LEU A 69 -8.27 -2.36 -3.11
N ALA A 70 -9.50 -2.66 -2.69
CA ALA A 70 -9.87 -3.95 -2.12
C ALA A 70 -9.61 -5.10 -3.11
N ASP A 71 -10.03 -4.94 -4.37
CA ASP A 71 -9.81 -5.92 -5.44
C ASP A 71 -8.30 -6.16 -5.67
N ALA A 72 -7.49 -5.10 -5.67
CA ALA A 72 -6.05 -5.21 -5.83
C ALA A 72 -5.37 -5.89 -4.62
N TRP A 73 -5.82 -5.62 -3.40
CA TRP A 73 -5.30 -6.26 -2.18
C TRP A 73 -5.63 -7.75 -2.13
N SER A 74 -6.86 -8.10 -2.48
CA SER A 74 -7.35 -9.47 -2.61
C SER A 74 -6.49 -10.28 -3.58
N GLU A 75 -6.19 -9.69 -4.74
CA GLU A 75 -5.33 -10.31 -5.74
C GLU A 75 -3.88 -10.46 -5.26
N LEU A 76 -3.32 -9.40 -4.65
CA LEU A 76 -1.94 -9.39 -4.18
C LEU A 76 -1.70 -10.41 -3.07
N LEU A 77 -2.60 -10.46 -2.08
CA LEU A 77 -2.50 -11.34 -0.91
C LEU A 77 -3.06 -12.74 -1.17
N ALA A 78 -3.68 -12.96 -2.35
CA ALA A 78 -4.42 -14.17 -2.68
C ALA A 78 -5.50 -14.54 -1.62
N LEU A 79 -6.16 -13.51 -1.07
CA LEU A 79 -7.20 -13.66 -0.05
C LEU A 79 -8.57 -13.28 -0.62
N PRO A 80 -9.65 -14.01 -0.30
CA PRO A 80 -10.97 -13.67 -0.80
C PRO A 80 -11.49 -12.37 -0.20
N LEU A 81 -12.12 -11.52 -1.02
CA LEU A 81 -12.92 -10.41 -0.51
C LEU A 81 -14.20 -10.90 0.13
N LEU A 82 -14.55 -10.28 1.25
CA LEU A 82 -15.85 -10.43 1.87
C LEU A 82 -16.82 -9.42 1.25
N ALA A 83 -18.04 -9.89 0.94
CA ALA A 83 -19.10 -9.11 0.32
C ALA A 83 -20.02 -8.45 1.35
#